data_AF-A0A6N6MFQ9-F1
#
_entry.id   AF-A0A6N6MFQ9-F1
#
_cell.length_a   1.000
_cell.length_b   1.000
_cell.length_c   1.000
_cell.angle_alpha   90.00
_cell.angle_beta   90.00
_cell.angle_gamma   90.00
#
_symmetry.space_group_name_H-M   'P 1'
#
loop_
_entity.id
_entity.type
_entity.pdbx_description
1 polymer ?
#
loop_
_entity_poly.entity_id
_entity_poly.type
_entity_poly.pdbx_seq_one_letter_code
_entity_poly.pdbx_strand_id
1 'polypeptide(L)'
;MDKVLIDTDVLLDFFYDRKPFAEHSARVLNLCAEKDIEGFTTPVIISNIYYLLRKTASHSIIVEKLKQLLNFIDIVKMDKNAVVNALNSEFKDFEDALQNFSAIEYGQISIILTRNLKDFKRSELAVLTPETYLKGRSSNV
;
A
#
# COMPACT_ATOMS: atom_id res chain seq x y z
N MET A 1 -17.80 0.36 -0.85
CA MET A 1 -16.61 1.20 -1.13
C MET A 1 -15.41 0.31 -1.00
N ASP A 2 -14.50 0.32 -1.97
CA ASP A 2 -13.34 -0.57 -1.93
C ASP A 2 -12.41 -0.14 -0.80
N LYS A 3 -11.87 -1.12 -0.07
CA LYS A 3 -10.85 -0.94 0.96
C LYS A 3 -9.57 -1.60 0.47
N VAL A 4 -8.55 -0.78 0.23
CA VAL A 4 -7.33 -1.20 -0.47
C VAL A 4 -6.11 -0.97 0.40
N LEU A 5 -5.21 -1.95 0.48
CA LEU A 5 -3.87 -1.75 1.03
C LEU A 5 -2.95 -1.24 -0.09
N ILE A 6 -2.24 -0.16 0.17
CA ILE A 6 -1.31 0.48 -0.75
C ILE A 6 0.11 0.11 -0.33
N ASP A 7 0.80 -0.63 -1.19
CA ASP A 7 2.15 -1.15 -0.97
C ASP A 7 3.23 -0.06 -1.07
N THR A 8 4.42 -0.36 -0.54
CA THR A 8 5.60 0.52 -0.52
C THR A 8 5.92 1.06 -1.91
N ASP A 9 5.90 0.21 -2.94
CA ASP A 9 6.31 0.60 -4.27
C ASP A 9 5.38 1.63 -4.91
N VAL A 10 4.07 1.50 -4.74
CA VAL A 10 3.04 2.43 -5.21
C VAL A 10 3.23 3.82 -4.59
N LEU A 11 3.43 3.87 -3.27
CA LEU A 11 3.67 5.13 -2.55
C LEU A 11 4.99 5.78 -2.96
N LEU A 12 6.05 4.98 -3.17
CA LEU A 12 7.32 5.49 -3.67
C LEU A 12 7.22 5.99 -5.10
N ASP A 13 6.44 5.34 -5.96
CA ASP A 13 6.25 5.81 -7.34
C ASP A 13 5.58 7.19 -7.36
N PHE A 14 4.64 7.44 -6.46
CA PHE A 14 4.05 8.76 -6.25
C PHE A 14 5.07 9.78 -5.74
N PHE A 15 5.77 9.47 -4.63
CA PHE A 15 6.71 10.43 -4.03
C PHE A 15 7.91 10.76 -4.91
N TYR A 16 8.37 9.80 -5.72
CA TYR A 16 9.55 9.97 -6.58
C TYR A 16 9.22 10.25 -8.06
N ASP A 17 7.94 10.38 -8.43
CA ASP A 17 7.50 10.52 -9.82
C ASP A 17 8.12 9.44 -10.75
N ARG A 18 8.09 8.17 -10.31
CA ARG A 18 8.69 7.05 -11.08
C ARG A 18 7.82 6.68 -12.27
N LYS A 19 8.22 7.12 -13.46
CA LYS A 19 7.54 6.77 -14.72
C LYS A 19 7.82 5.32 -15.14
N PRO A 20 6.83 4.62 -15.73
CA PRO A 20 5.48 5.09 -16.10
C PRO A 20 4.43 4.99 -14.98
N PHE A 21 4.80 4.55 -13.77
CA PHE A 21 3.85 4.14 -12.74
C PHE A 21 3.23 5.31 -11.94
N ALA A 22 3.96 6.42 -11.83
CA ALA A 22 3.59 7.57 -11.01
C ALA A 22 2.16 8.08 -11.27
N GLU A 23 1.73 8.12 -12.53
CA GLU A 23 0.39 8.60 -12.90
C GLU A 23 -0.70 7.71 -12.32
N HIS A 24 -0.55 6.39 -12.42
CA HIS A 24 -1.53 5.44 -11.86
C HIS A 24 -1.53 5.47 -10.33
N SER A 25 -0.36 5.56 -9.70
CA SER A 25 -0.25 5.70 -8.24
C SER A 25 -0.91 7.00 -7.75
N ALA A 26 -0.66 8.12 -8.43
CA ALA A 26 -1.27 9.41 -8.11
C ALA A 26 -2.80 9.36 -8.22
N ARG A 27 -3.33 8.73 -9.27
CA ARG A 27 -4.79 8.56 -9.47
C ARG A 27 -5.42 7.71 -8.37
N VAL A 28 -4.78 6.62 -7.95
CA VAL A 28 -5.25 5.82 -6.81
C VAL A 28 -5.30 6.65 -5.53
N LEU A 29 -4.25 7.40 -5.22
CA LEU A 29 -4.22 8.26 -4.04
C LEU A 29 -5.26 9.39 -4.11
N ASN A 30 -5.55 9.91 -5.30
CA ASN A 30 -6.60 10.90 -5.49
C ASN A 30 -7.99 10.31 -5.14
N LEU A 31 -8.28 9.07 -5.56
CA LEU A 31 -9.52 8.39 -5.17
C LEU A 31 -9.65 8.25 -3.65
N CYS A 32 -8.54 8.00 -2.94
CA CYS A 32 -8.54 8.00 -1.46
C CYS A 32 -8.84 9.39 -0.89
N ALA A 33 -8.20 10.43 -1.42
CA ALA A 33 -8.39 11.82 -0.99
C ALA A 33 -9.82 12.33 -1.24
N GLU A 34 -10.44 11.90 -2.34
CA GLU A 34 -11.83 12.19 -2.71
C GLU A 34 -12.85 11.30 -1.98
N LYS A 35 -12.39 10.30 -1.23
CA LYS A 35 -13.21 9.32 -0.50
C LYS A 35 -14.05 8.42 -1.40
N ASP A 36 -13.61 8.19 -2.63
CA ASP A 36 -14.20 7.21 -3.55
C ASP A 36 -13.81 5.76 -3.19
N ILE A 37 -12.67 5.62 -2.50
CA ILE A 37 -12.14 4.37 -1.93
C ILE A 37 -11.50 4.67 -0.56
N GLU A 38 -11.39 3.66 0.29
CA GLU A 38 -10.62 3.75 1.53
C GLU A 38 -9.22 3.17 1.32
N GLY A 39 -8.20 4.02 1.44
CA GLY A 39 -6.80 3.63 1.35
C GLY A 39 -6.22 3.27 2.71
N PHE A 40 -5.46 2.17 2.75
CA PHE A 40 -4.77 1.70 3.94
C PHE A 40 -3.29 1.47 3.63
N THR A 41 -2.44 1.53 4.65
CA THR A 41 -1.04 1.10 4.59
C THR A 41 -0.65 0.45 5.93
N THR A 42 0.62 0.08 6.12
CA THR A 42 1.09 -0.52 7.38
C THR A 42 2.21 0.29 8.03
N PRO A 43 2.48 0.10 9.34
CA PRO A 43 3.59 0.77 10.01
C PRO A 43 4.95 0.46 9.37
N VAL A 44 5.12 -0.76 8.83
CA VAL A 44 6.35 -1.19 8.16
C VAL A 44 6.53 -0.43 6.84
N ILE A 45 5.47 -0.31 6.03
CA ILE A 45 5.51 0.48 4.79
C ILE A 45 5.87 1.93 5.09
N ILE A 46 5.25 2.56 6.10
CA ILE A 46 5.58 3.93 6.51
C ILE A 46 7.05 4.08 6.91
N SER A 47 7.57 3.13 7.69
CA SER A 47 8.98 3.09 8.09
C SER A 47 9.90 3.00 6.87
N ASN A 48 9.57 2.13 5.92
CA ASN A 48 10.35 1.91 4.71
C ASN A 48 10.34 3.13 3.79
N ILE A 49 9.18 3.75 3.59
CA ILE A 49 9.06 5.00 2.83
C ILE A 49 9.87 6.10 3.49
N TYR A 50 9.73 6.27 4.81
CA TYR A 50 10.53 7.25 5.55
C TYR A 50 12.02 7.04 5.28
N TYR A 51 12.53 5.82 5.51
CA TYR A 51 13.94 5.48 5.31
C TYR A 51 14.42 5.76 3.88
N LEU A 52 13.62 5.43 2.88
CA LEU A 52 13.98 5.64 1.48
C LEU A 52 13.94 7.11 1.09
N LEU A 53 12.94 7.89 1.53
CA LEU A 53 12.87 9.33 1.26
C LEU A 53 13.98 10.10 2.00
N ARG A 54 14.45 9.63 3.17
CA ARG A 54 15.56 10.27 3.91
C ARG A 54 16.84 10.36 3.09
N LYS A 55 17.01 9.54 2.05
CA LYS A 55 18.17 9.57 1.16
C LYS A 55 18.21 10.81 0.25
N THR A 56 17.08 11.51 0.08
CA THR A 56 16.95 12.59 -0.93
C THR A 56 16.35 13.89 -0.37
N ALA A 57 15.69 13.86 0.78
CA ALA A 57 15.09 15.05 1.41
C ALA A 57 15.42 15.15 2.91
N SER A 58 15.09 16.28 3.55
CA SER A 58 15.31 16.53 4.99
C SER A 58 14.22 15.89 5.86
N HIS A 59 14.49 15.73 7.17
CA HIS A 59 13.61 14.99 8.08
C HIS A 59 12.26 15.68 8.20
N SER A 60 12.29 17.01 8.37
CA SER A 60 11.09 17.84 8.47
C SER A 60 10.20 17.70 7.25
N ILE A 61 10.77 17.77 6.04
CA ILE A 61 10.04 17.63 4.77
C ILE A 61 9.34 16.26 4.71
N ILE A 62 10.04 15.19 5.06
CA ILE A 62 9.49 13.83 4.95
C ILE A 62 8.40 13.59 5.97
N VAL A 63 8.60 14.03 7.22
CA VAL A 63 7.57 13.94 8.26
C VAL A 63 6.32 14.73 7.84
N GLU A 64 6.47 15.92 7.26
CA GLU A 64 5.35 16.70 6.74
C GLU A 64 4.61 15.95 5.63
N LYS A 65 5.33 15.35 4.67
CA LYS A 65 4.75 14.58 3.57
C LYS A 65 4.02 13.33 4.04
N LEU A 66 4.56 12.61 5.01
CA LEU A 66 3.88 11.45 5.61
C LEU A 66 2.64 11.86 6.39
N LYS A 67 2.68 12.99 7.13
CA LYS A 67 1.48 13.55 7.77
C LYS A 67 0.40 13.92 6.76
N GLN A 68 0.79 14.54 5.64
CA GLN A 68 -0.14 14.88 4.55
C GLN A 68 -0.80 13.63 3.97
N LEU A 69 -0.02 12.58 3.71
CA LEU A 69 -0.51 11.28 3.24
C LEU A 69 -1.54 10.68 4.21
N LEU A 70 -1.21 10.65 5.50
CA LEU A 70 -2.06 10.08 6.55
C LEU A 70 -3.32 10.90 6.87
N ASN A 71 -3.55 12.04 6.21
CA ASN A 71 -4.83 12.75 6.32
C ASN A 71 -5.95 12.06 5.53
N PHE A 72 -5.61 11.18 4.57
CA PHE A 72 -6.59 10.55 3.67
C PHE A 72 -6.35 9.06 3.42
N ILE A 73 -5.33 8.46 4.04
CA ILE A 73 -5.20 7.00 4.15
C ILE A 73 -5.00 6.62 5.61
N ASP A 74 -5.46 5.43 5.97
CA ASP A 74 -5.35 4.88 7.32
C ASP A 74 -4.18 3.89 7.46
N ILE A 75 -3.78 3.62 8.70
CA ILE A 75 -2.76 2.61 9.03
C ILE A 75 -3.43 1.39 9.62
N VAL A 76 -3.23 0.24 8.98
CA VAL A 76 -3.64 -1.06 9.52
C VAL A 76 -2.80 -1.39 10.75
N LYS A 77 -3.46 -1.81 11.82
CA LYS A 77 -2.77 -2.32 13.00
C LYS A 77 -2.03 -3.61 12.65
N MET A 78 -0.74 -3.67 12.98
CA MET A 78 0.07 -4.88 12.91
C MET A 78 0.35 -5.34 14.33
N ASP A 79 -0.06 -6.55 14.68
CA ASP A 79 0.18 -7.12 16.01
C ASP A 79 0.86 -8.50 15.94
N LYS A 80 0.95 -9.16 17.09
CA LYS A 80 1.66 -10.44 17.21
C LYS A 80 1.08 -11.50 16.28
N ASN A 81 -0.23 -11.51 16.05
CA ASN A 81 -0.86 -12.53 15.21
C ASN A 81 -0.39 -12.37 13.77
N ALA A 82 -0.41 -11.14 13.23
CA ALA A 82 0.07 -10.87 11.87
C ALA A 82 1.52 -11.31 11.68
N VAL A 83 2.38 -11.03 12.67
CA VAL A 83 3.79 -11.43 12.65
C VAL A 83 3.96 -12.95 12.69
N VAL A 84 3.23 -13.65 13.57
CA VAL A 84 3.30 -15.11 13.70
C VAL A 84 2.78 -15.79 12.42
N ASN A 85 1.69 -15.28 11.85
CA ASN A 85 1.15 -15.79 10.60
C ASN A 85 2.12 -15.56 9.43
N ALA A 86 2.76 -14.39 9.35
CA ALA A 86 3.80 -14.12 8.37
C ALA A 86 4.98 -15.09 8.49
N LEU A 87 5.48 -15.34 9.71
CA LEU A 87 6.59 -16.25 9.98
C LEU A 87 6.27 -17.72 9.62
N ASN A 88 5.01 -18.12 9.74
CA ASN A 88 4.55 -19.48 9.44
C ASN A 88 4.08 -19.65 7.99
N SER A 89 4.22 -18.62 7.16
CA SER A 89 3.72 -18.62 5.79
C SER A 89 4.78 -19.08 4.77
N GLU A 90 4.32 -19.36 3.55
CA GLU A 90 5.20 -19.66 2.41
C GLU A 90 5.57 -18.40 1.58
N PHE A 91 5.30 -17.20 2.09
CA PHE A 91 5.76 -15.99 1.42
C PHE A 91 7.29 -15.97 1.39
N LYS A 92 7.86 -15.66 0.23
CA LYS A 92 9.32 -15.57 0.08
C LYS A 92 9.88 -14.29 0.67
N ASP A 93 9.13 -13.20 0.52
CA ASP A 93 9.45 -11.92 1.11
C ASP A 93 8.66 -11.75 2.41
N PHE A 94 9.39 -11.50 3.50
CA PHE A 94 8.79 -11.38 4.81
C PHE A 94 8.03 -10.06 5.00
N GLU A 95 8.45 -8.98 4.34
CA GLU A 95 7.72 -7.71 4.35
C GLU A 95 6.35 -7.89 3.71
N ASP A 96 6.29 -8.52 2.53
CA ASP A 96 5.04 -8.79 1.83
C ASP A 96 4.11 -9.67 2.67
N ALA A 97 4.67 -10.67 3.35
CA ALA A 97 3.94 -11.51 4.30
C ALA A 97 3.29 -10.67 5.41
N LEU A 98 4.07 -9.78 6.05
CA LEU A 98 3.57 -8.90 7.10
C LEU A 98 2.42 -8.01 6.61
N GLN A 99 2.54 -7.47 5.39
CA GLN A 99 1.49 -6.61 4.82
C GLN A 99 0.22 -7.40 4.53
N ASN A 100 0.38 -8.58 3.93
CA ASN A 100 -0.71 -9.47 3.62
C ASN A 100 -1.48 -9.91 4.87
N PHE A 101 -0.79 -10.44 5.88
CA PHE A 101 -1.46 -10.93 7.09
C PHE A 101 -2.04 -9.80 7.93
N SER A 102 -1.43 -8.61 7.95
CA SER A 102 -2.04 -7.44 8.60
C SER A 102 -3.36 -7.05 7.93
N ALA A 103 -3.41 -7.05 6.59
CA ALA A 103 -4.63 -6.76 5.85
C ALA A 103 -5.72 -7.84 6.03
N ILE A 104 -5.34 -9.12 6.02
CA ILE A 104 -6.25 -10.25 6.30
C ILE A 104 -6.84 -10.13 7.71
N GLU A 105 -6.00 -9.89 8.73
CA GLU A 105 -6.45 -9.79 10.13
C GLU A 105 -7.35 -8.58 10.39
N TYR A 106 -7.15 -7.49 9.65
CA TYR A 106 -8.06 -6.35 9.68
C TYR A 106 -9.47 -6.72 9.15
N GLY A 107 -9.56 -7.71 8.26
CA GLY A 107 -10.80 -8.36 7.84
C GLY A 107 -11.70 -7.54 6.90
N GLN A 108 -11.38 -6.28 6.64
CA GLN A 108 -12.17 -5.41 5.74
C GLN A 108 -11.43 -5.04 4.45
N ILE A 109 -10.11 -5.16 4.42
CA ILE A 109 -9.32 -4.92 3.21
C ILE A 109 -9.47 -6.14 2.31
N SER A 110 -9.80 -5.91 1.05
CA SER A 110 -10.02 -6.97 0.06
C SER A 110 -9.02 -6.94 -1.09
N ILE A 111 -8.29 -5.83 -1.24
CA ILE A 111 -7.37 -5.60 -2.36
C ILE A 111 -6.02 -5.10 -1.84
N ILE A 112 -4.93 -5.64 -2.36
CA ILE A 112 -3.58 -5.10 -2.24
C ILE A 112 -3.20 -4.47 -3.59
N LEU A 113 -2.77 -3.21 -3.56
CA LEU A 113 -2.24 -2.48 -4.71
C LEU A 113 -0.72 -2.46 -4.65
N THR A 114 -0.07 -3.17 -5.58
CA THR A 114 1.39 -3.36 -5.65
C THR A 114 1.83 -3.55 -7.10
N ARG A 115 3.10 -3.29 -7.43
CA ARG A 115 3.71 -3.76 -8.70
C ARG A 115 4.32 -5.14 -8.59
N ASN A 116 4.50 -5.66 -7.38
CA ASN A 116 5.17 -6.92 -7.10
C ASN A 116 4.17 -8.10 -7.07
N LEU A 117 3.28 -8.20 -8.06
CA LEU A 117 2.19 -9.22 -8.10
C LEU A 117 2.67 -10.65 -7.83
N LYS A 118 3.87 -11.00 -8.32
CA LYS A 118 4.46 -12.33 -8.20
C LYS A 118 4.80 -12.72 -6.75
N ASP A 119 5.02 -11.74 -5.88
CA ASP A 119 5.47 -11.95 -4.50
C ASP A 119 4.26 -12.19 -3.57
N PHE A 120 3.07 -11.77 -4.01
CA PHE A 120 1.77 -12.02 -3.35
C PHE A 120 0.99 -13.21 -3.92
N LYS A 121 1.62 -14.15 -4.64
CA LYS A 121 0.94 -15.34 -5.20
C LYS A 121 0.23 -16.23 -4.17
N ARG A 122 0.59 -16.09 -2.89
CA ARG A 122 0.01 -16.82 -1.76
C ARG A 122 -1.02 -16.00 -0.98
N SER A 123 -1.32 -14.79 -1.43
CA SER A 123 -2.36 -13.95 -0.83
C SER A 123 -3.74 -14.51 -1.12
N GLU A 124 -4.62 -14.47 -0.12
CA GLU A 124 -6.05 -14.70 -0.27
C GLU A 124 -6.80 -13.44 -0.72
N LEU A 125 -6.13 -12.28 -0.68
CA LEU A 125 -6.66 -11.00 -1.11
C LEU A 125 -6.48 -10.83 -2.62
N ALA A 126 -7.32 -10.00 -3.24
CA ALA A 126 -7.09 -9.61 -4.61
C ALA A 126 -5.82 -8.77 -4.71
N VAL A 127 -4.91 -9.10 -5.63
CA VAL A 127 -3.65 -8.36 -5.80
C VAL A 127 -3.63 -7.76 -7.18
N LEU A 128 -3.55 -6.43 -7.26
CA LEU A 128 -3.66 -5.68 -8.51
C LEU A 128 -2.57 -4.62 -8.61
N THR A 129 -2.15 -4.29 -9.83
CA THR A 129 -1.42 -3.04 -10.05
C THR A 129 -2.37 -1.85 -9.99
N PRO A 130 -1.89 -0.65 -9.63
CA PRO A 130 -2.69 0.58 -9.73
C PRO A 130 -3.37 0.74 -11.11
N GLU A 131 -2.65 0.45 -12.19
CA GLU A 131 -3.18 0.51 -13.55
C GLU A 131 -4.35 -0.45 -13.76
N THR A 132 -4.17 -1.73 -13.41
CA THR A 132 -5.21 -2.77 -13.58
C THR A 132 -6.45 -2.45 -12.75
N TYR A 133 -6.25 -1.98 -11.52
CA TYR A 133 -7.33 -1.57 -10.64
C TYR A 133 -8.15 -0.42 -11.23
N LEU A 134 -7.49 0.64 -11.71
CA LEU A 134 -8.15 1.80 -12.33
C LEU A 134 -8.91 1.43 -13.62
N LYS A 135 -8.35 0.55 -14.44
CA LYS A 135 -9.02 0.03 -15.65
C LYS A 135 -10.29 -0.75 -15.28
N GLY A 136 -10.22 -1.63 -14.29
CA GLY A 136 -11.37 -2.40 -13.81
C GLY A 136 -12.51 -1.53 -13.28
N ARG A 137 -12.20 -0.40 -12.61
CA ARG A 137 -13.22 0.55 -12.14
C ARG A 137 -13.89 1.33 -13.27
N SER A 138 -13.14 1.70 -14.31
CA SER A 138 -13.66 2.48 -15.44
C SER A 138 -14.70 1.72 -16.27
N SER A 139 -14.69 0.38 -16.21
CA SER A 139 -15.67 -0.48 -16.89
C SER A 139 -16.98 -0.67 -16.12
N ASN A 140 -17.07 -0.18 -14.89
CA ASN A 140 -18.22 -0.34 -13.98
C ASN A 140 -18.97 0.97 -13.72
N VAL A 141 -18.70 2.01 -14.50
CA VAL A 141 -19.39 3.32 -14.49
C VAL A 141 -20.10 3.52 -15.81
#